data_AF-N0B6N6-F1
#
_entry.id   AF-N0B6N6-F1
#
_cell.length_a   1.000
_cell.length_b   1.000
_cell.length_c   1.000
_cell.angle_alpha   90.00
_cell.angle_beta   90.00
_cell.angle_gamma   90.00
#
_symmetry.space_group_name_H-M   'P 1'
#
loop_
_entity.id
_entity.type
_entity.pdbx_description
1 polymer ?
#
loop_
_entity_poly.entity_id
_entity_poly.type
_entity_poly.pdbx_seq_one_letter_code
_entity_poly.pdbx_strand_id
1 'polypeptide(L)'
;MYDIQMHEVSDQFARCWQAAGRHIAAQAQGPISWLKAALVPPYLEHLSFRLGNQLFFVRIEDVDSELDVPASREGLLRIAEGCNGYPCLMPMRLRAGNWLPEAGGWGLIDAHTGLAIDPVALVSDERIEMTDWEVHDAAVQVVRDDLKSAGKKLMSWTGHPQVDPAIWFVGDSGPEWVVVRAVRYPALEASPPADWQRLAEHCASVSTIGHFASVSLASAEDAFDPDHVIPPEPLWRGHAMRVRFDGLVPGPV
;
A
#
# COMPACT_ATOMS: atom_id res chain seq x y z
N MET A 1 -15.83 6.51 -9.52
CA MET A 1 -14.79 5.63 -10.09
C MET A 1 -13.58 6.51 -10.29
N TYR A 2 -12.47 6.21 -9.63
CA TYR A 2 -11.26 7.03 -9.66
C TYR A 2 -10.42 6.64 -10.88
N ASP A 3 -9.93 7.64 -11.63
CA ASP A 3 -9.05 7.42 -12.78
C ASP A 3 -7.65 7.04 -12.28
N ILE A 4 -7.16 5.85 -12.65
CA ILE A 4 -5.89 5.29 -12.21
C ILE A 4 -4.85 5.60 -13.28
N GLN A 5 -3.93 6.53 -13.01
CA GLN A 5 -2.80 6.78 -13.90
C GLN A 5 -1.81 5.60 -13.87
N MET A 6 -1.76 4.84 -14.97
CA MET A 6 -0.86 3.69 -15.16
C MET A 6 0.50 4.07 -15.80
N HIS A 7 0.94 5.32 -15.72
CA HIS A 7 2.13 5.79 -16.44
C HIS A 7 3.42 5.18 -15.90
N GLU A 8 4.29 4.70 -16.80
CA GLU A 8 5.70 4.45 -16.47
C GLU A 8 6.35 5.77 -16.08
N VAL A 9 7.10 5.75 -14.99
CA VAL A 9 7.79 6.95 -14.47
C VAL A 9 9.11 7.16 -15.20
N SER A 10 9.53 8.42 -15.34
CA SER A 10 10.81 8.74 -15.99
C SER A 10 12.02 8.18 -15.22
N ASP A 11 13.10 7.87 -15.93
CA ASP A 11 14.37 7.46 -15.31
C ASP A 11 14.90 8.50 -14.30
N GLN A 12 14.65 9.78 -14.56
CA GLN A 12 15.08 10.86 -13.69
C GLN A 12 14.29 10.86 -12.38
N PHE A 13 12.98 10.64 -12.46
CA PHE A 13 12.14 10.46 -11.27
C PHE A 13 12.55 9.18 -10.50
N ALA A 14 12.83 8.07 -11.21
CA ALA A 14 13.28 6.84 -10.56
C ALA A 14 14.59 7.03 -9.77
N ARG A 15 15.55 7.82 -10.29
CA ARG A 15 16.77 8.19 -9.54
C ARG A 15 16.47 9.06 -8.33
N CYS A 16 15.54 10.01 -8.45
CA CYS A 16 15.10 10.84 -7.33
C CYS A 16 14.45 10.00 -6.23
N TRP A 17 13.53 9.12 -6.61
CA TRP A 17 12.88 8.14 -5.74
C TRP A 17 13.87 7.23 -5.01
N GLN A 18 14.87 6.70 -5.72
CA GLN A 18 15.91 5.88 -5.11
C GLN A 18 16.76 6.67 -4.12
N ALA A 19 17.04 7.96 -4.40
CA ALA A 19 17.75 8.83 -3.46
C ALA A 19 16.93 9.11 -2.20
N ALA A 20 15.62 9.39 -2.36
CA ALA A 20 14.69 9.57 -1.25
C ALA A 20 14.63 8.34 -0.33
N GLY A 21 14.42 7.14 -0.89
CA GLY A 21 14.37 5.91 -0.12
C GLY A 21 15.68 5.61 0.62
N ARG A 22 16.84 5.85 -0.02
CA ARG A 22 18.15 5.72 0.62
C ARG A 22 18.36 6.72 1.75
N HIS A 23 17.90 7.96 1.58
CA HIS A 23 17.96 8.97 2.63
C HIS A 23 17.18 8.52 3.86
N ILE A 24 15.91 8.15 3.69
CA ILE A 24 15.06 7.66 4.80
C ILE A 24 15.72 6.46 5.50
N ALA A 25 16.21 5.47 4.74
CA ALA A 25 16.89 4.30 5.29
C ALA A 25 18.14 4.66 6.10
N ALA A 26 18.89 5.69 5.70
CA ALA A 26 20.08 6.15 6.40
C ALA A 26 19.79 6.91 7.70
N GLN A 27 18.57 7.43 7.87
CA GLN A 27 18.15 8.13 9.11
C GLN A 27 17.73 7.14 10.20
N ALA A 28 17.24 5.97 9.83
CA ALA A 28 16.86 4.95 10.80
C ALA A 28 18.10 4.32 11.44
N GLN A 29 18.10 4.21 12.78
CA GLN A 29 19.14 3.51 13.54
C GLN A 29 18.94 1.96 13.51
N GLY A 30 18.11 1.47 12.60
CA GLY A 30 17.69 0.07 12.49
C GLY A 30 16.85 -0.18 11.22
N PRO A 31 16.35 -1.41 11.02
CA PRO A 31 15.59 -1.75 9.83
C PRO A 31 14.24 -1.00 9.79
N ILE A 32 13.94 -0.41 8.64
CA ILE A 32 12.65 0.20 8.34
C ILE A 32 11.69 -0.88 7.82
N SER A 33 10.47 -0.89 8.33
CA SER A 33 9.40 -1.72 7.78
C SER A 33 8.76 -1.01 6.58
N TRP A 34 9.26 -1.27 5.38
CA TRP A 34 8.66 -0.73 4.15
C TRP A 34 7.30 -1.36 3.87
N LEU A 35 6.29 -0.53 3.64
CA LEU A 35 4.96 -0.94 3.15
C LEU A 35 4.96 -0.86 1.62
N LYS A 36 5.45 0.26 1.07
CA LYS A 36 5.69 0.46 -0.35
C LYS A 36 7.10 1.00 -0.59
N ALA A 37 7.89 0.22 -1.30
CA ALA A 37 9.21 0.59 -1.82
C ALA A 37 9.38 0.12 -3.27
N ALA A 38 8.35 0.36 -4.09
CA ALA A 38 8.37 0.05 -5.51
C ALA A 38 7.65 1.13 -6.32
N LEU A 39 8.20 1.47 -7.50
CA LEU A 39 7.58 2.36 -8.48
C LEU A 39 6.60 1.58 -9.34
N VAL A 40 5.49 1.15 -8.73
CA VAL A 40 4.41 0.45 -9.42
C VAL A 40 3.10 1.23 -9.25
N PRO A 41 2.40 1.56 -10.35
CA PRO A 41 1.14 2.28 -10.30
C PRO A 41 -0.01 1.41 -9.76
N PRO A 42 -1.13 2.03 -9.34
CA PRO A 42 -1.31 3.47 -9.12
C PRO A 42 -0.47 4.03 -7.97
N TYR A 43 -0.31 5.36 -7.97
CA TYR A 43 0.42 6.09 -6.94
C TYR A 43 -0.54 7.01 -6.16
N LEU A 44 -0.77 6.68 -4.89
CA LEU A 44 -1.27 7.64 -3.89
C LEU A 44 -0.08 8.31 -3.18
N GLU A 45 0.96 7.50 -2.96
CA GLU A 45 2.27 7.84 -2.44
C GLU A 45 3.39 7.14 -3.25
N HIS A 46 4.63 7.62 -3.11
CA HIS A 46 5.79 7.04 -3.79
C HIS A 46 6.56 6.04 -2.92
N LEU A 47 6.55 6.27 -1.61
CA LEU A 47 7.17 5.45 -0.60
C LEU A 47 6.25 5.43 0.62
N SER A 48 6.17 4.31 1.32
CA SER A 48 5.52 4.26 2.62
C SER A 48 6.23 3.28 3.54
N PHE A 49 6.29 3.64 4.81
CA PHE A 49 6.97 2.84 5.81
C PHE A 49 6.32 2.97 7.19
N ARG A 50 6.57 1.98 8.02
CA ARG A 50 6.22 1.97 9.44
C ARG A 50 7.48 2.11 10.29
N LEU A 51 7.39 2.95 11.31
CA LEU A 51 8.35 3.01 12.41
C LEU A 51 7.58 2.95 13.73
N GLY A 52 7.90 1.98 14.59
CA GLY A 52 7.09 1.69 15.77
C GLY A 52 5.63 1.38 15.40
N ASN A 53 4.69 2.07 16.04
CA ASN A 53 3.26 1.99 15.76
C ASN A 53 2.75 3.02 14.71
N GLN A 54 3.64 3.86 14.15
CA GLN A 54 3.27 4.93 13.23
C GLN A 54 3.53 4.60 11.76
N LEU A 55 2.64 5.07 10.89
CA LEU A 55 2.72 4.93 9.44
C LEU A 55 3.05 6.27 8.78
N PHE A 56 3.96 6.25 7.82
CA PHE A 56 4.41 7.43 7.08
C PHE A 56 4.25 7.17 5.58
N PHE A 57 3.46 8.01 4.93
CA PHE A 57 3.25 7.98 3.47
C PHE A 57 4.01 9.15 2.88
N VAL A 58 4.84 8.91 1.88
CA VAL A 58 5.77 9.91 1.36
C VAL A 58 5.47 10.20 -0.10
N ARG A 59 5.22 11.48 -0.40
CA ARG A 59 5.22 12.01 -1.75
C ARG A 59 6.45 12.87 -1.94
N ILE A 60 7.19 12.57 -3.00
CA ILE A 60 8.35 13.36 -3.44
C ILE A 60 7.83 14.58 -4.18
N GLU A 61 8.48 15.72 -3.96
CA GLU A 61 8.25 16.93 -4.75
C GLU A 61 9.58 17.40 -5.32
N ASP A 62 9.61 17.77 -6.59
CA ASP A 62 10.78 18.44 -7.16
C ASP A 62 10.67 19.93 -6.86
N VAL A 63 11.63 20.45 -6.09
CA VAL A 63 11.66 21.87 -5.71
C VAL A 63 11.81 22.76 -6.94
N ASP A 64 12.49 22.30 -7.98
CA ASP A 64 12.75 23.10 -9.18
C ASP A 64 11.68 22.84 -10.28
N SER A 65 10.72 21.94 -10.02
CA SER A 65 9.59 21.61 -10.92
C SER A 65 10.01 21.16 -12.32
N GLU A 66 11.15 20.47 -12.43
CA GLU A 66 11.68 19.92 -13.67
C GLU A 66 11.22 18.47 -13.91
N LEU A 67 10.89 17.75 -12.84
CA LEU A 67 10.35 16.39 -12.92
C LEU A 67 8.85 16.36 -13.20
N ASP A 68 8.45 15.45 -14.08
CA ASP A 68 7.09 14.91 -14.07
C ASP A 68 6.94 13.92 -12.90
N VAL A 69 6.24 14.38 -11.87
CA VAL A 69 6.07 13.66 -10.59
C VAL A 69 4.66 13.07 -10.57
N PRO A 70 4.51 11.74 -10.61
CA PRO A 70 3.19 11.10 -10.53
C PRO A 70 2.54 11.34 -9.16
N ALA A 71 1.29 10.88 -9.01
CA ALA A 71 0.47 11.08 -7.82
C ALA A 71 0.11 12.54 -7.52
N SER A 72 -1.02 12.72 -6.85
CA SER A 72 -1.47 14.02 -6.35
C SER A 72 -1.26 14.15 -4.85
N ARG A 73 -1.16 15.38 -4.35
CA ARG A 73 -1.22 15.65 -2.91
C ARG A 73 -2.54 15.15 -2.30
N GLU A 74 -3.65 15.23 -3.03
CA GLU A 74 -4.94 14.68 -2.61
C GLU A 74 -4.86 13.17 -2.40
N GLY A 75 -4.21 12.44 -3.30
CA GLY A 75 -3.97 11.00 -3.14
C GLY A 75 -3.17 10.68 -1.88
N LEU A 76 -2.12 11.46 -1.60
CA LEU A 76 -1.31 11.34 -0.38
C LEU A 76 -2.16 11.55 0.89
N LEU A 77 -2.97 12.63 0.92
CA LEU A 77 -3.82 12.92 2.07
C LEU A 77 -4.85 11.79 2.26
N ARG A 78 -5.44 11.30 1.18
CA ARG A 78 -6.45 10.24 1.23
C ARG A 78 -5.91 8.94 1.83
N ILE A 79 -4.70 8.50 1.42
CA ILE A 79 -4.11 7.29 1.99
C ILE A 79 -3.70 7.49 3.46
N ALA A 80 -3.15 8.66 3.80
CA ALA A 80 -2.77 8.97 5.17
C ALA A 80 -4.00 9.02 6.10
N GLU A 81 -5.09 9.67 5.68
CA GLU A 81 -6.35 9.69 6.41
C GLU A 81 -6.96 8.28 6.55
N GLY A 82 -7.01 7.52 5.45
CA GLY A 82 -7.56 6.16 5.45
C GLY A 82 -6.82 5.20 6.37
N CYS A 83 -5.50 5.38 6.51
CA CYS A 83 -4.64 4.58 7.37
C CYS A 83 -4.37 5.23 8.74
N ASN A 84 -4.97 6.38 9.06
CA ASN A 84 -4.63 7.18 10.25
C ASN A 84 -3.10 7.27 10.47
N GLY A 85 -2.40 7.74 9.44
CA GLY A 85 -0.95 7.91 9.38
C GLY A 85 -0.56 9.32 8.92
N TYR A 86 0.74 9.55 8.75
CA TYR A 86 1.29 10.87 8.46
C TYR A 86 1.50 11.08 6.95
N PRO A 87 0.86 12.09 6.33
CA PRO A 87 1.14 12.48 4.96
C PRO A 87 2.39 13.34 4.91
N CYS A 88 3.46 12.80 4.37
CA CYS A 88 4.78 13.43 4.32
C CYS A 88 5.08 13.90 2.89
N LEU A 89 5.40 15.18 2.75
CA LEU A 89 6.09 15.71 1.57
C LEU A 89 7.60 15.57 1.78
N MET A 90 8.30 15.10 0.76
CA MET A 90 9.75 15.11 0.69
C MET A 90 10.19 15.99 -0.48
N PRO A 91 10.45 17.29 -0.25
CA PRO A 91 11.01 18.16 -1.27
C PRO A 91 12.43 17.70 -1.59
N MET A 92 12.68 17.39 -2.85
CA MET A 92 13.95 16.93 -3.38
C MET A 92 14.49 17.95 -4.36
N ARG A 93 15.80 18.17 -4.37
CA ARG A 93 16.48 19.03 -5.34
C ARG A 93 17.69 18.33 -5.95
N LEU A 94 17.89 18.52 -7.25
CA LEU A 94 19.09 18.03 -7.93
C LEU A 94 20.25 19.02 -7.70
N ARG A 95 21.29 18.58 -6.99
CA ARG A 95 22.51 19.38 -6.75
C ARG A 95 23.74 18.61 -7.20
N ALA A 96 24.51 19.21 -8.10
CA ALA A 96 25.74 18.61 -8.66
C ALA A 96 25.54 17.15 -9.13
N GLY A 97 24.41 16.89 -9.80
CA GLY A 97 24.06 15.57 -10.34
C GLY A 97 23.46 14.58 -9.34
N ASN A 98 23.27 14.95 -8.07
CA ASN A 98 22.68 14.09 -7.05
C ASN A 98 21.37 14.67 -6.52
N TRP A 99 20.34 13.82 -6.42
CA TRP A 99 19.10 14.18 -5.75
C TRP A 99 19.29 14.12 -4.24
N LEU A 100 18.94 15.20 -3.55
CA LEU A 100 19.03 15.32 -2.09
C LEU A 100 17.73 15.94 -1.55
N PRO A 101 17.29 15.56 -0.35
CA PRO A 101 16.22 16.29 0.33
C PRO A 101 16.63 17.74 0.56
N GLU A 102 15.71 18.66 0.30
CA GLU A 102 15.90 20.08 0.61
C GLU A 102 15.65 20.36 2.10
N ALA A 103 14.75 19.61 2.72
CA ALA A 103 14.47 19.68 4.15
C ALA A 103 15.54 18.93 4.97
N GLY A 104 15.82 19.43 6.18
CA GLY A 104 16.76 18.81 7.11
C GLY A 104 16.25 17.52 7.76
N GLY A 105 17.12 16.83 8.49
CA GLY A 105 16.79 15.62 9.25
C GLY A 105 16.29 14.50 8.35
N TRP A 106 15.07 14.02 8.62
CA TRP A 106 14.41 12.98 7.80
C TRP A 106 14.04 13.44 6.39
N GLY A 107 14.12 14.73 6.09
CA GLY A 107 13.70 15.28 4.81
C GLY A 107 12.18 15.27 4.62
N LEU A 108 11.42 15.04 5.69
CA LEU A 108 9.96 14.90 5.69
C LEU A 108 9.31 16.16 6.27
N ILE A 109 8.30 16.65 5.56
CA ILE A 109 7.44 17.76 5.97
C ILE A 109 6.02 17.24 6.04
N ASP A 110 5.32 17.53 7.13
CA ASP A 110 3.90 17.22 7.26
C ASP A 110 3.08 18.03 6.25
N ALA A 111 2.27 17.35 5.44
CA ALA A 111 1.52 17.96 4.36
C ALA A 111 0.38 18.88 4.85
N HIS A 112 -0.06 18.75 6.10
CA HIS A 112 -1.10 19.60 6.68
C HIS A 112 -0.54 20.88 7.28
N THR A 113 0.58 20.76 8.01
CA THR A 113 1.12 21.82 8.86
C THR A 113 2.33 22.54 8.25
N GLY A 114 3.02 21.90 7.29
CA GLY A 114 4.27 22.41 6.74
C GLY A 114 5.46 22.30 7.71
N LEU A 115 5.29 21.60 8.84
CA LEU A 115 6.35 21.42 9.83
C LEU A 115 7.18 20.16 9.53
N ALA A 116 8.44 20.16 9.96
CA ALA A 116 9.31 19.00 9.82
C ALA A 116 8.78 17.82 10.66
N ILE A 117 8.82 16.62 10.09
CA ILE A 117 8.49 15.37 10.78
C ILE A 117 9.78 14.69 11.24
N ASP A 118 9.84 14.36 12.52
CA ASP A 118 10.75 13.37 13.07
C ASP A 118 9.96 12.11 13.42
N PRO A 119 10.01 11.06 12.59
CA PRO A 119 9.30 9.80 12.83
C PRO A 119 9.58 9.19 14.21
N VAL A 120 10.79 9.34 14.75
CA VAL A 120 11.16 8.75 16.06
C VAL A 120 10.39 9.42 17.20
N ALA A 121 10.18 10.73 17.10
CA ALA A 121 9.46 11.50 18.12
C ALA A 121 7.96 11.19 18.17
N LEU A 122 7.40 10.55 17.14
CA LEU A 122 5.99 10.22 17.02
C LEU A 122 5.67 8.78 17.44
N VAL A 123 6.68 7.93 17.58
CA VAL A 123 6.51 6.55 18.05
C VAL A 123 6.04 6.56 19.50
N SER A 124 5.05 5.73 19.79
CA SER A 124 4.58 5.48 21.16
C SER A 124 4.35 3.99 21.40
N ASP A 125 4.12 3.62 22.66
CA ASP A 125 3.71 2.27 23.06
C ASP A 125 2.18 2.08 22.99
N GLU A 126 1.45 3.06 22.47
CA GLU A 126 0.00 2.95 22.29
C GLU A 126 -0.34 1.87 21.26
N ARG A 127 -1.27 0.99 21.63
CA ARG A 127 -1.84 0.02 20.70
C ARG A 127 -2.78 0.75 19.74
N ILE A 128 -2.41 0.79 18.46
CA ILE A 128 -3.24 1.38 17.41
C ILE A 128 -3.83 0.26 16.57
N GLU A 129 -5.16 0.19 16.54
CA GLU A 129 -5.88 -0.80 15.73
C GLU A 129 -5.71 -0.49 14.24
N MET A 130 -5.51 -1.53 13.44
CA MET A 130 -5.40 -1.42 11.98
C MET A 130 -6.74 -1.00 11.37
N THR A 131 -6.71 0.08 10.58
CA THR A 131 -7.90 0.52 9.83
C THR A 131 -8.26 -0.47 8.71
N ASP A 132 -9.45 -0.31 8.13
CA ASP A 132 -9.86 -1.11 6.96
C ASP A 132 -8.92 -0.95 5.76
N TRP A 133 -8.26 0.21 5.63
CA TRP A 133 -7.24 0.43 4.61
C TRP A 133 -6.00 -0.42 4.85
N GLU A 134 -5.51 -0.44 6.09
CA GLU A 134 -4.34 -1.25 6.46
C GLU A 134 -4.61 -2.76 6.32
N VAL A 135 -5.81 -3.20 6.71
CA VAL A 135 -6.23 -4.60 6.58
C VAL A 135 -6.39 -5.00 5.11
N HIS A 136 -6.90 -4.12 4.27
CA HIS A 136 -6.97 -4.36 2.83
C HIS A 136 -5.59 -4.40 2.17
N ASP A 137 -4.69 -3.46 2.49
CA ASP A 137 -3.32 -3.45 1.95
C ASP A 137 -2.54 -4.71 2.37
N ALA A 138 -2.70 -5.16 3.62
CA ALA A 138 -2.14 -6.43 4.09
C ALA A 138 -2.67 -7.63 3.30
N ALA A 139 -3.98 -7.67 2.99
CA ALA A 139 -4.56 -8.71 2.16
C ALA A 139 -4.02 -8.68 0.72
N VAL A 140 -3.87 -7.49 0.13
CA VAL A 140 -3.25 -7.32 -1.19
C VAL A 140 -1.80 -7.81 -1.17
N GLN A 141 -1.05 -7.54 -0.10
CA GLN A 141 0.30 -8.05 0.06
C GLN A 141 0.33 -9.59 0.09
N VAL A 142 -0.56 -10.24 0.85
CA VAL A 142 -0.68 -11.71 0.89
C VAL A 142 -0.85 -12.30 -0.52
N VAL A 143 -1.79 -11.76 -1.30
CA VAL A 143 -2.08 -12.25 -2.65
C VAL A 143 -0.91 -12.00 -3.61
N ARG A 144 -0.25 -10.85 -3.50
CA ARG A 144 0.95 -10.56 -4.30
C ARG A 144 2.10 -11.51 -4.00
N ASP A 145 2.32 -11.82 -2.73
CA ASP A 145 3.43 -12.66 -2.31
C ASP A 145 3.18 -14.12 -2.73
N ASP A 146 1.93 -14.59 -2.69
CA ASP A 146 1.52 -15.87 -3.27
C ASP A 146 1.77 -15.91 -4.79
N LEU A 147 1.29 -14.92 -5.54
CA LEU A 147 1.53 -14.80 -6.99
C LEU A 147 3.02 -14.82 -7.34
N LYS A 148 3.85 -14.08 -6.60
CA LYS A 148 5.31 -14.08 -6.78
C LYS A 148 5.93 -15.43 -6.47
N SER A 149 5.47 -16.11 -5.42
CA SER A 149 5.96 -17.45 -5.06
C SER A 149 5.63 -18.48 -6.15
N ALA A 150 4.51 -18.29 -6.86
CA ALA A 150 4.13 -19.05 -8.04
C ALA A 150 4.86 -18.60 -9.33
N GLY A 151 5.82 -17.68 -9.24
CA GLY A 151 6.61 -17.20 -10.38
C GLY A 151 5.88 -16.22 -11.30
N LYS A 152 4.72 -15.69 -10.89
CA LYS A 152 3.95 -14.73 -11.70
C LYS A 152 4.57 -13.33 -11.62
N LYS A 153 4.54 -12.61 -12.74
CA LYS A 153 5.03 -11.22 -12.84
C LYS A 153 3.89 -10.24 -12.57
N LEU A 154 4.02 -9.42 -11.52
CA LEU A 154 3.07 -8.34 -11.24
C LEU A 154 3.22 -7.18 -12.23
N MET A 155 2.11 -6.60 -12.66
CA MET A 155 2.04 -5.43 -13.55
C MET A 155 1.72 -4.17 -12.76
N SER A 156 0.69 -4.23 -11.92
CA SER A 156 0.25 -3.13 -11.05
C SER A 156 -0.46 -3.68 -9.81
N TRP A 157 -0.51 -2.87 -8.74
CA TRP A 157 -1.35 -3.18 -7.58
C TRP A 157 -1.67 -1.92 -6.77
N THR A 158 -2.74 -1.98 -5.99
CA THR A 158 -3.16 -0.92 -5.09
C THR A 158 -3.69 -1.48 -3.78
N GLY A 159 -3.34 -0.84 -2.67
CA GLY A 159 -3.94 -1.09 -1.36
C GLY A 159 -5.20 -0.25 -1.09
N HIS A 160 -5.70 0.50 -2.07
CA HIS A 160 -6.89 1.32 -1.88
C HIS A 160 -8.16 0.44 -1.89
N PRO A 161 -8.94 0.38 -0.79
CA PRO A 161 -10.08 -0.53 -0.67
C PRO A 161 -11.26 -0.31 -1.64
N GLN A 162 -11.27 0.80 -2.36
CA GLN A 162 -12.37 1.22 -3.25
C GLN A 162 -11.98 1.19 -4.72
N VAL A 163 -10.81 0.61 -5.02
CA VAL A 163 -10.26 0.55 -6.36
C VAL A 163 -10.13 -0.91 -6.75
N ASP A 164 -10.89 -1.27 -7.79
CA ASP A 164 -10.82 -2.59 -8.40
C ASP A 164 -10.40 -2.49 -9.87
N PRO A 165 -9.67 -3.49 -10.39
CA PRO A 165 -9.10 -4.60 -9.64
C PRO A 165 -7.89 -4.14 -8.80
N ALA A 166 -7.63 -4.85 -7.70
CA ALA A 166 -6.56 -4.50 -6.77
C ALA A 166 -5.17 -4.91 -7.28
N ILE A 167 -5.09 -5.93 -8.15
CA ILE A 167 -3.83 -6.45 -8.71
C ILE A 167 -4.02 -6.77 -10.20
N TRP A 168 -3.01 -6.44 -11.00
CA TRP A 168 -2.81 -6.97 -12.36
C TRP A 168 -1.52 -7.77 -12.41
N PHE A 169 -1.52 -8.91 -13.10
CA PHE A 169 -0.34 -9.75 -13.30
C PHE A 169 -0.33 -10.42 -14.67
N VAL A 170 0.83 -10.93 -15.07
CA VAL A 170 0.97 -11.72 -16.29
C VAL A 170 0.63 -13.18 -16.00
N GLY A 171 -0.52 -13.62 -16.48
CA GLY A 171 -0.96 -15.00 -16.45
C GLY A 171 -0.52 -15.79 -17.68
N ASP A 172 -1.01 -17.03 -17.78
CA ASP A 172 -0.50 -17.98 -18.79
C ASP A 172 -1.03 -17.67 -20.20
N SER A 173 -2.16 -16.97 -20.29
CA SER A 173 -2.81 -16.57 -21.55
C SER A 173 -2.76 -15.06 -21.82
N GLY A 174 -1.99 -14.30 -21.02
CA GLY A 174 -1.92 -12.84 -21.10
C GLY A 174 -2.12 -12.17 -19.74
N PRO A 175 -2.39 -10.86 -19.70
CA PRO A 175 -2.73 -10.16 -18.45
C PRO A 175 -3.95 -10.79 -17.78
N GLU A 176 -3.95 -10.83 -16.45
CA GLU A 176 -5.06 -11.27 -15.61
C GLU A 176 -5.21 -10.29 -14.44
N TRP A 177 -6.41 -10.18 -13.87
CA TRP A 177 -6.71 -9.24 -12.79
C TRP A 177 -7.32 -9.91 -11.57
N VAL A 178 -7.09 -9.34 -10.39
CA VAL A 178 -7.58 -9.86 -9.11
C VAL A 178 -8.33 -8.78 -8.34
N VAL A 179 -9.55 -9.11 -7.94
CA VAL A 179 -10.30 -8.37 -6.90
C VAL A 179 -9.96 -9.00 -5.56
N VAL A 180 -9.41 -8.19 -4.65
CA VAL A 180 -9.08 -8.62 -3.30
C VAL A 180 -10.13 -8.09 -2.33
N ARG A 181 -10.61 -8.94 -1.43
CA ARG A 181 -11.42 -8.50 -0.29
C ARG A 181 -10.87 -9.11 0.98
N ALA A 182 -10.82 -8.28 2.02
CA ALA A 182 -10.31 -8.62 3.33
C ALA A 182 -11.46 -8.67 4.33
N VAL A 183 -11.42 -9.64 5.23
CA VAL A 183 -12.30 -9.73 6.41
C VAL A 183 -11.44 -9.93 7.67
N ARG A 184 -11.96 -9.51 8.82
CA ARG A 184 -11.38 -9.82 10.12
C ARG A 184 -12.06 -11.05 10.71
N TYR A 185 -11.29 -11.91 11.38
CA TYR A 185 -11.87 -12.99 12.20
C TYR A 185 -12.92 -12.38 13.16
N PRO A 186 -14.12 -13.01 13.28
CA PRO A 186 -14.43 -14.41 13.02
C PRO A 186 -14.90 -14.71 11.59
N ALA A 187 -15.04 -13.71 10.73
CA ALA A 187 -15.37 -13.94 9.33
C ALA A 187 -14.20 -14.64 8.62
N LEU A 188 -14.49 -15.79 8.00
CA LEU A 188 -13.49 -16.62 7.33
C LEU A 188 -13.37 -16.31 5.84
N GLU A 189 -14.44 -15.81 5.24
CA GLU A 189 -14.53 -15.55 3.81
C GLU A 189 -15.18 -14.20 3.54
N ALA A 190 -14.60 -13.48 2.58
CA ALA A 190 -15.18 -12.28 2.00
C ALA A 190 -16.03 -12.66 0.77
N SER A 191 -17.08 -11.88 0.51
CA SER A 191 -17.88 -12.04 -0.71
C SER A 191 -17.30 -11.20 -1.86
N PRO A 192 -17.42 -11.67 -3.12
CA PRO A 192 -17.11 -10.85 -4.28
C PRO A 192 -18.02 -9.60 -4.35
N PRO A 193 -17.58 -8.53 -5.01
CA PRO A 193 -18.42 -7.34 -5.21
C PRO A 193 -19.68 -7.70 -6.00
N ALA A 194 -20.80 -7.09 -5.62
CA ALA A 194 -22.10 -7.32 -6.25
C ALA A 194 -22.14 -6.89 -7.72
N ASP A 195 -21.29 -5.95 -8.13
CA ASP A 195 -21.19 -5.39 -9.48
C ASP A 195 -20.06 -6.02 -10.32
N TRP A 196 -19.71 -7.28 -10.05
CA TRP A 196 -18.65 -8.01 -10.74
C TRP A 196 -18.70 -7.91 -12.28
N GLN A 197 -19.89 -8.09 -12.88
CA GLN A 197 -20.03 -8.05 -14.34
C GLN A 197 -19.62 -6.70 -14.92
N ARG A 198 -20.00 -5.61 -14.26
CA ARG A 198 -19.62 -4.25 -14.67
C ARG A 198 -18.10 -4.05 -14.55
N LEU A 199 -17.49 -4.59 -13.51
CA LEU A 199 -16.03 -4.55 -13.35
C LEU A 199 -15.34 -5.35 -14.47
N ALA A 200 -15.86 -6.54 -14.80
CA ALA A 200 -15.32 -7.36 -15.87
C ALA A 200 -15.40 -6.67 -17.23
N GLU A 201 -16.53 -6.01 -17.54
CA GLU A 201 -16.69 -5.19 -18.75
C GLU A 201 -15.64 -4.06 -18.82
N HIS A 202 -15.37 -3.38 -17.69
CA HIS A 202 -14.35 -2.35 -17.62
C HIS A 202 -12.93 -2.89 -17.87
N CYS A 203 -12.64 -4.07 -17.30
CA CYS A 203 -11.35 -4.74 -17.44
C CYS A 203 -11.14 -5.39 -18.81
N ALA A 204 -12.21 -5.68 -19.56
CA ALA A 204 -12.18 -6.43 -20.82
C ALA A 204 -11.33 -5.79 -21.93
N SER A 205 -11.04 -4.49 -21.83
CA SER A 205 -10.10 -3.81 -22.73
C SER A 205 -8.65 -4.29 -22.58
N VAL A 206 -8.29 -4.82 -21.41
CA VAL A 206 -6.96 -5.35 -21.07
C VAL A 206 -7.00 -6.88 -20.92
N SER A 207 -8.00 -7.42 -20.21
CA SER A 207 -8.18 -8.86 -20.03
C SER A 207 -9.60 -9.24 -19.64
N THR A 208 -10.05 -10.39 -20.13
CA THR A 208 -11.32 -11.02 -19.76
C THR A 208 -11.16 -12.04 -18.63
N ILE A 209 -9.95 -12.27 -18.13
CA ILE A 209 -9.64 -13.26 -17.08
C ILE A 209 -9.52 -12.54 -15.74
N GLY A 210 -10.57 -12.65 -14.94
CA GLY A 210 -10.65 -12.08 -13.60
C GLY A 210 -10.72 -13.13 -12.51
N HIS A 211 -10.08 -12.83 -11.38
CA HIS A 211 -10.02 -13.68 -10.19
C HIS A 211 -10.50 -12.94 -8.96
N PHE A 212 -11.05 -13.69 -8.01
CA PHE A 212 -11.39 -13.20 -6.70
C PHE A 212 -10.45 -13.80 -5.65
N ALA A 213 -10.01 -12.97 -4.71
CA ALA A 213 -9.22 -13.37 -3.56
C ALA A 213 -9.94 -12.94 -2.27
N SER A 214 -10.35 -13.93 -1.49
CA SER A 214 -10.85 -13.73 -0.13
C SER A 214 -9.72 -13.96 0.86
N VAL A 215 -9.39 -12.94 1.65
CA VAL A 215 -8.36 -13.02 2.69
C VAL A 215 -8.98 -12.73 4.05
N SER A 216 -8.81 -13.64 5.00
CA SER A 216 -9.20 -13.42 6.40
C SER A 216 -7.95 -13.21 7.26
N LEU A 217 -8.00 -12.18 8.10
CA LEU A 217 -6.92 -11.74 8.97
C LEU A 217 -7.36 -11.82 10.44
N ALA A 218 -6.50 -12.35 11.29
CA ALA A 218 -6.72 -12.44 12.73
C ALA A 218 -5.47 -12.03 13.50
N SER A 219 -5.64 -11.52 14.72
CA SER A 219 -4.50 -11.33 15.63
C SER A 219 -3.83 -12.68 15.89
N ALA A 220 -2.50 -12.70 15.98
CA ALA A 220 -1.78 -13.91 16.38
C ALA A 220 -2.05 -14.32 17.85
N GLU A 221 -2.51 -13.35 18.65
CA GLU A 221 -2.85 -13.48 20.08
C GLU A 221 -4.32 -13.86 20.30
N ASP A 222 -5.13 -13.98 19.25
CA ASP A 222 -6.55 -14.36 19.36
C ASP A 222 -6.73 -15.76 19.98
N ALA A 223 -7.75 -15.91 20.81
CA ALA A 223 -8.08 -17.17 21.48
C ALA A 223 -8.74 -18.21 20.55
N PHE A 224 -9.28 -17.76 19.41
CA PHE A 224 -10.09 -18.54 18.46
C PHE A 224 -11.21 -19.32 19.16
N ASP A 225 -11.91 -18.64 20.07
CA ASP A 225 -12.94 -19.23 20.90
C ASP A 225 -14.14 -19.70 20.05
N PRO A 226 -14.36 -21.02 19.90
CA PRO A 226 -15.43 -21.56 19.07
C PRO A 226 -16.82 -21.26 19.63
N ASP A 227 -16.93 -20.98 20.93
CA ASP A 227 -18.19 -20.67 21.60
C ASP A 227 -18.51 -19.17 21.57
N HIS A 228 -17.60 -18.35 21.00
CA HIS A 228 -17.72 -16.90 20.87
C HIS A 228 -18.01 -16.16 22.19
N VAL A 229 -17.53 -16.71 23.32
CA VAL A 229 -17.62 -16.07 24.64
C VAL A 229 -16.58 -14.97 24.77
N ILE A 230 -15.38 -15.20 24.23
CA ILE A 230 -14.31 -14.20 24.13
C ILE A 230 -14.43 -13.51 22.77
N PRO A 231 -14.53 -12.16 22.72
CA PRO A 231 -14.54 -11.44 21.46
C PRO A 231 -13.20 -11.59 20.72
N PRO A 232 -13.20 -11.58 19.38
CA PRO A 232 -11.97 -11.55 18.59
C PRO A 232 -11.02 -10.44 19.02
N GLU A 233 -9.73 -10.76 19.07
CA GLU A 233 -8.69 -9.78 19.39
C GLU A 233 -8.47 -8.85 18.18
N PRO A 234 -8.47 -7.52 18.38
CA PRO A 234 -8.22 -6.58 17.30
C PRO A 234 -6.86 -6.79 16.63
N LEU A 235 -6.76 -6.39 15.36
CA LEU A 235 -5.49 -6.35 14.64
C LEU A 235 -4.72 -5.09 15.04
N TRP A 236 -3.63 -5.26 15.79
CA TRP A 236 -2.80 -4.14 16.25
C TRP A 236 -1.61 -3.89 15.31
N ARG A 237 -1.34 -2.62 14.99
CA ARG A 237 -0.19 -2.24 14.14
C ARG A 237 1.13 -2.77 14.68
N GLY A 238 1.88 -3.42 13.80
CA GLY A 238 3.20 -3.96 14.14
C GLY A 238 3.19 -5.25 14.97
N HIS A 239 2.00 -5.77 15.32
CA HIS A 239 1.87 -7.08 15.94
C HIS A 239 1.74 -8.18 14.87
N ALA A 240 2.02 -9.42 15.28
CA ALA A 240 1.88 -10.57 14.41
C ALA A 240 0.40 -10.84 14.10
N MET A 241 0.14 -11.28 12.88
CA MET A 241 -1.19 -11.67 12.41
C MET A 241 -1.16 -13.09 11.85
N ARG A 242 -2.30 -13.78 11.92
CA ARG A 242 -2.57 -15.02 11.19
C ARG A 242 -3.39 -14.71 9.96
N VAL A 243 -3.06 -15.38 8.87
CA VAL A 243 -3.67 -15.19 7.55
C VAL A 243 -4.33 -16.48 7.13
N ARG A 244 -5.57 -16.39 6.65
CA ARG A 244 -6.22 -17.44 5.86
C ARG A 244 -6.41 -16.92 4.44
N PHE A 245 -5.78 -17.61 3.50
CA PHE A 245 -5.92 -17.38 2.06
C PHE A 245 -5.78 -18.73 1.36
N ASP A 246 -6.85 -19.18 0.70
CA ASP A 246 -6.94 -20.52 0.08
C ASP A 246 -6.60 -20.50 -1.42
N GLY A 247 -6.02 -19.39 -1.90
CA GLY A 247 -5.69 -19.17 -3.31
C GLY A 247 -6.74 -18.35 -4.07
N LEU A 248 -6.44 -18.08 -5.34
CA LEU A 248 -7.35 -17.38 -6.24
C LEU A 248 -8.48 -18.30 -6.71
N VAL A 249 -9.71 -17.76 -6.77
CA VAL A 249 -10.84 -18.43 -7.41
C VAL A 249 -11.25 -17.66 -8.68
N PRO A 250 -11.78 -18.34 -9.72
CA PRO A 250 -12.33 -17.64 -10.87
C PRO A 250 -13.42 -16.65 -10.45
N GLY A 251 -13.46 -15.52 -11.15
CA GLY A 251 -14.52 -14.54 -10.99
C GLY A 251 -15.92 -15.14 -11.17
N PRO A 252 -16.93 -14.68 -10.41
CA PRO A 252 -18.32 -15.06 -10.67
C PRO A 252 -18.75 -14.67 -12.09
N VAL A 253 -19.63 -15.50 -12.67
CA VAL A 253 -20.24 -15.28 -14.01
C VAL A 253 -21.48 -14.40 -13.87
#